data_AF-A0A3S1J2U8-F1
#
_entry.id   AF-A0A3S1J2U8-F1
#
_cell.length_a   1.000
_cell.length_b   1.000
_cell.length_c   1.000
_cell.angle_alpha   90.00
_cell.angle_beta   90.00
_cell.angle_gamma   90.00
#
_symmetry.space_group_name_H-M   'P 1'
#
loop_
_entity.id
_entity.type
_entity.pdbx_description
1 polymer ?
#
loop_
_entity_poly.entity_id
_entity_poly.type
_entity_poly.pdbx_seq_one_letter_code
_entity_poly.pdbx_strand_id
1 'polypeptide(L)'
;VNLVASPFEQPLGFRTLGEIWSRQARWARLRRVTFPLFFAPEILVGAAVPLALALVAAAGAGFSLSATALVVLVVAYLPECALASAKSWHLSLRMVPAMMARDCILPIVWARGWLSGAVDWRGNTMTIHTSAVAELEETPSGA
;
A
#
# COMPACT_ATOMS: atom_id res chain seq x y z
N VAL A 1 -17.99 12.14 14.40
CA VAL A 1 -16.61 11.58 14.58
C VAL A 1 -15.68 12.77 14.72
N ASN A 2 -14.98 12.92 15.86
CA ASN A 2 -13.97 13.98 16.02
C ASN A 2 -12.61 13.43 15.58
N LEU A 3 -11.99 14.07 14.60
CA LEU A 3 -10.66 13.73 14.13
C LEU A 3 -9.60 14.39 15.02
N VAL A 4 -8.56 13.64 15.36
CA VAL A 4 -7.44 14.16 16.16
C VAL A 4 -6.54 15.03 15.26
N ALA A 5 -6.03 16.14 15.78
CA ALA A 5 -5.23 17.10 15.01
C ALA A 5 -3.83 16.58 14.63
N SER A 6 -3.33 15.56 15.32
CA SER A 6 -2.03 14.94 15.08
C SER A 6 -2.09 13.42 15.19
N PRO A 7 -1.19 12.71 14.48
CA PRO A 7 -0.96 11.28 14.74
C PRO A 7 -0.56 11.07 16.20
N PHE A 8 -0.94 9.93 16.76
CA PHE A 8 -0.57 9.50 18.11
C PHE A 8 0.03 8.10 18.06
N GLU A 9 0.88 7.78 19.03
CA GLU A 9 1.55 6.48 19.09
C GLU A 9 0.54 5.36 19.34
N GLN A 10 0.60 4.33 18.50
CA GLN A 10 -0.19 3.12 18.68
C GLN A 10 0.70 2.06 19.33
N PRO A 11 0.34 1.52 20.51
CA PRO A 11 1.11 0.45 21.14
C PRO A 11 0.94 -0.84 20.32
N LEU A 12 1.84 -1.07 19.36
CA LEU A 12 1.76 -2.20 18.42
C LEU A 12 2.45 -3.47 18.94
N GLY A 13 3.35 -3.33 19.92
CA GLY A 13 4.18 -4.41 20.46
C GLY A 13 5.15 -5.00 19.42
N PHE A 14 5.85 -6.07 19.79
CA PHE A 14 6.65 -6.84 18.85
C PHE A 14 5.75 -7.66 17.93
N ARG A 15 6.10 -7.72 16.64
CA ARG A 15 5.37 -8.47 15.62
C ARG A 15 6.31 -9.32 14.80
N THR A 16 5.89 -10.56 14.55
CA THR A 16 6.56 -11.47 13.64
C THR A 16 6.27 -11.11 12.19
N LEU A 17 7.12 -11.55 11.26
CA LEU A 17 6.91 -11.32 9.83
C LEU A 17 5.59 -11.93 9.33
N GLY A 18 5.17 -13.08 9.87
CA GLY A 18 3.90 -13.72 9.52
C GLY A 18 2.68 -12.88 9.94
N GLU A 19 2.73 -12.25 11.11
CA GLU A 19 1.68 -11.31 11.55
C GLU A 19 1.61 -10.07 10.66
N ILE A 20 2.77 -9.54 10.26
CA ILE A 20 2.83 -8.38 9.35
C ILE A 20 2.27 -8.77 7.98
N TRP A 21 2.69 -9.92 7.44
CA TRP A 21 2.24 -10.43 6.15
C TRP A 21 0.74 -10.70 6.11
N SER A 22 0.21 -11.43 7.09
CA SER A 22 -1.21 -11.73 7.21
C SER A 22 -2.06 -10.45 7.29
N ARG A 23 -1.56 -9.42 8.00
CA ARG A 23 -2.18 -8.11 8.04
C ARG A 23 -2.21 -7.44 6.66
N GLN A 24 -1.08 -7.40 5.95
CA GLN A 24 -1.01 -6.78 4.62
C GLN A 24 -1.92 -7.49 3.61
N ALA A 25 -1.89 -8.82 3.57
CA ALA A 25 -2.75 -9.62 2.70
C ALA A 25 -4.25 -9.36 2.97
N ARG A 26 -4.62 -9.24 4.24
CA ARG A 26 -6.00 -8.92 4.66
C ARG A 26 -6.46 -7.55 4.20
N TRP A 27 -5.64 -6.53 4.43
CA TRP A 27 -5.95 -5.16 4.00
C TRP A 27 -5.98 -5.01 2.48
N ALA A 28 -5.10 -5.70 1.76
CA ALA A 28 -5.16 -5.75 0.30
C ALA A 28 -6.47 -6.38 -0.19
N ARG A 29 -6.88 -7.50 0.41
CA ARG A 29 -8.15 -8.15 0.05
C ARG A 29 -9.36 -7.25 0.32
N LEU A 30 -9.41 -6.64 1.50
CA LEU A 30 -10.50 -5.75 1.89
C LEU A 30 -10.60 -4.56 0.93
N ARG A 31 -9.49 -3.87 0.65
CA ARG A 31 -9.45 -2.75 -0.29
C ARG A 31 -9.88 -3.15 -1.71
N ARG A 32 -9.42 -4.30 -2.20
CA ARG A 32 -9.84 -4.83 -3.51
C ARG A 32 -11.35 -5.10 -3.57
N VAL A 33 -11.93 -5.66 -2.51
CA VAL A 33 -13.37 -6.00 -2.47
C VAL A 33 -14.23 -4.74 -2.34
N THR A 34 -13.85 -3.81 -1.47
CA THR A 34 -14.65 -2.60 -1.20
C THR A 34 -14.47 -1.52 -2.27
N PHE A 35 -13.26 -1.36 -2.79
CA PHE A 35 -12.88 -0.25 -3.69
C PHE A 35 -12.00 -0.73 -4.86
N PRO A 36 -12.50 -1.64 -5.72
CA PRO A 36 -11.69 -2.28 -6.76
C PRO A 36 -11.06 -1.29 -7.75
N LEU A 37 -11.80 -0.25 -8.13
CA LEU A 37 -11.31 0.78 -9.07
C LEU A 37 -10.19 1.64 -8.49
N PHE A 38 -10.17 1.85 -7.17
CA PHE A 38 -9.08 2.55 -6.49
C PHE A 38 -7.90 1.62 -6.20
N PHE A 39 -8.16 0.33 -5.95
CA PHE A 39 -7.13 -0.66 -5.68
C PHE A 39 -6.33 -1.06 -6.94
N ALA A 40 -6.97 -1.11 -8.11
CA ALA A 40 -6.32 -1.49 -9.37
C ALA A 40 -5.06 -0.65 -9.71
N PRO A 41 -5.09 0.70 -9.71
CA PRO A 41 -3.93 1.51 -10.03
C PRO A 41 -2.87 1.57 -8.92
N GLU A 42 -3.10 0.98 -7.73
CA GLU A 42 -2.14 1.05 -6.61
C GLU A 42 -0.76 0.47 -6.94
N ILE A 43 -0.66 -0.46 -7.89
CA ILE A 43 0.62 -1.01 -8.34
C ILE A 43 1.56 0.07 -8.91
N LEU A 44 1.01 1.20 -9.37
CA LEU A 44 1.76 2.31 -9.96
C LEU A 44 2.25 3.32 -8.90
N VAL A 45 1.87 3.17 -7.63
CA VAL A 45 2.16 4.14 -6.56
C VAL A 45 3.61 4.04 -6.07
N GLY A 46 4.25 2.88 -6.20
CA GLY A 46 5.65 2.70 -5.80
C GLY A 46 6.65 3.41 -6.73
N ALA A 47 7.86 3.65 -6.25
CA ALA A 47 8.90 4.36 -7.00
C ALA A 47 9.39 3.63 -8.27
N ALA A 48 9.10 2.33 -8.41
CA ALA A 48 9.58 1.49 -9.52
C ALA A 48 9.08 1.95 -10.90
N VAL A 49 7.80 2.31 -11.03
CA VAL A 49 7.22 2.73 -12.31
C VAL A 49 7.76 4.09 -12.76
N PRO A 50 7.76 5.14 -11.92
CA PRO A 50 8.42 6.41 -12.25
C PRO A 50 9.89 6.24 -12.64
N LEU A 51 10.63 5.39 -11.92
CA LEU A 51 12.04 5.11 -12.22
C LEU A 51 12.21 4.47 -13.59
N ALA A 52 11.43 3.44 -13.92
CA ALA A 52 11.50 2.77 -15.20
C ALA A 52 11.19 3.72 -16.37
N LEU A 53 10.12 4.50 -16.26
CA LEU A 53 9.73 5.47 -17.30
C LEU A 53 10.80 6.55 -17.50
N ALA A 54 11.36 7.07 -16.41
CA ALA A 54 12.42 8.08 -16.47
C ALA A 54 13.70 7.54 -17.12
N LEU A 55 14.08 6.29 -16.83
CA LEU A 55 15.25 5.65 -17.43
C LEU A 55 15.07 5.41 -18.94
N VAL A 56 13.88 4.97 -19.36
CA VAL A 56 13.55 4.82 -20.78
C VAL A 56 13.63 6.17 -21.50
N ALA A 57 13.07 7.23 -20.90
CA ALA A 57 13.15 8.58 -21.45
C ALA A 57 14.59 9.10 -21.53
N ALA A 58 15.40 8.89 -20.49
CA ALA A 58 16.80 9.30 -20.45
C ALA A 58 17.64 8.57 -21.51
N ALA A 59 17.40 7.27 -21.72
CA ALA A 59 18.05 6.50 -22.76
C ALA A 59 17.74 7.05 -24.16
N GLY A 60 16.49 7.44 -24.42
CA GLY A 60 16.08 8.04 -25.70
C GLY A 60 16.60 9.46 -25.93
N ALA A 61 16.79 10.24 -24.86
CA ALA A 61 17.26 11.63 -24.93
C ALA A 61 18.79 11.78 -24.78
N GLY A 62 19.52 10.68 -24.54
CA GLY A 62 20.97 10.69 -24.37
C GLY A 62 21.46 11.24 -23.03
N PHE A 63 20.60 11.29 -22.00
CA PHE A 63 20.99 11.68 -20.65
C PHE A 63 21.67 10.54 -19.89
N SER A 64 22.46 10.89 -18.87
CA SER A 64 23.04 9.90 -17.97
C SER A 64 21.95 9.16 -17.20
N LEU A 65 21.94 7.83 -17.32
CA LEU A 65 21.01 6.94 -16.62
C LEU A 65 21.18 7.00 -15.11
N SER A 66 22.43 7.08 -14.62
CA SER A 66 22.72 7.13 -13.18
C SER A 66 22.27 8.44 -12.55
N ALA A 67 22.50 9.57 -13.22
CA ALA A 67 22.03 10.86 -12.76
C ALA A 67 20.49 10.91 -12.72
N THR A 68 19.84 10.39 -13.76
CA THR A 68 18.37 10.32 -13.83
C THR A 68 17.80 9.45 -12.71
N ALA A 69 18.37 8.26 -12.50
CA ALA A 69 17.95 7.36 -11.41
C ALA A 69 18.08 8.04 -10.05
N LEU A 70 19.20 8.72 -9.78
CA LEU A 70 19.43 9.42 -8.52
C LEU A 70 18.37 10.50 -8.28
N VAL A 71 18.09 11.33 -9.29
CA VAL A 71 17.08 12.40 -9.19
C VAL A 71 15.71 11.82 -8.87
N VAL A 72 15.30 10.76 -9.56
CA VAL A 72 14.00 10.12 -9.32
C VAL A 72 13.90 9.56 -7.90
N LEU A 73 14.95 8.87 -7.42
CA LEU A 73 14.96 8.32 -6.07
C LEU A 73 14.93 9.42 -5.00
N VAL A 74 15.64 10.53 -5.22
CA VAL A 74 15.59 11.70 -4.33
C VAL A 74 14.17 12.28 -4.30
N VAL A 75 13.56 12.51 -5.46
CA VAL A 75 12.19 13.05 -5.53
C VAL A 75 11.18 12.11 -4.89
N ALA A 76 11.36 10.79 -5.01
CA ALA A 76 10.46 9.80 -4.43
C ALA A 76 10.57 9.73 -2.89
N TYR A 77 11.78 9.68 -2.33
CA TYR A 77 11.97 9.39 -0.90
C TYR A 77 12.20 10.62 -0.02
N LEU A 78 12.66 11.75 -0.57
CA LEU A 78 12.89 12.97 0.21
C LEU A 78 11.61 13.52 0.86
N PRO A 79 10.43 13.53 0.19
CA PRO A 79 9.19 13.96 0.83
C PRO A 79 8.80 13.10 2.03
N GLU A 80 9.11 11.81 2.01
CA GLU A 80 8.84 10.91 3.14
C GLU A 80 9.74 11.22 4.34
N CYS A 81 11.03 11.49 4.09
CA CYS A 81 11.95 11.97 5.11
C CYS A 81 11.48 13.33 5.68
N ALA A 82 11.02 14.24 4.82
CA ALA A 82 10.50 15.53 5.25
C ALA A 82 9.23 15.37 6.10
N LEU A 83 8.32 14.47 5.73
CA LEU A 83 7.12 14.14 6.51
C LEU A 83 7.49 13.59 7.89
N ALA A 84 8.43 12.66 7.95
CA ALA A 84 8.89 12.09 9.20
C ALA A 84 9.56 13.15 10.09
N SER A 85 10.34 14.07 9.52
CA SER A 85 10.88 15.23 10.25
C SER A 85 9.77 16.12 10.81
N ALA A 86 8.80 16.49 9.98
CA ALA A 86 7.69 17.39 10.33
C ALA A 86 6.76 16.81 11.40
N LYS A 87 6.68 15.47 11.51
CA LYS A 87 5.92 14.77 12.55
C LYS A 87 6.77 14.30 13.72
N SER A 88 8.05 14.69 13.76
CA SER A 88 9.01 14.26 14.78
C SER A 88 9.09 12.74 14.93
N TRP A 89 8.87 12.02 13.83
CA TRP A 89 9.03 10.57 13.74
C TRP A 89 10.51 10.20 13.63
N HIS A 90 10.82 8.94 13.93
CA HIS A 90 12.20 8.46 13.94
C HIS A 90 12.84 8.53 12.54
N LEU A 91 13.75 9.49 12.36
CA LEU A 91 14.61 9.59 11.18
C LEU A 91 15.91 8.84 11.43
N SER A 92 16.16 7.83 10.60
CA SER A 92 17.37 7.01 10.65
C SER A 92 17.79 6.65 9.24
N LEU A 93 19.08 6.39 9.03
CA LEU A 93 19.58 5.84 7.76
C LEU A 93 18.94 4.49 7.42
N ARG A 94 18.40 3.76 8.41
CA ARG A 94 17.64 2.52 8.21
C ARG A 94 16.29 2.74 7.53
N MET A 95 15.81 3.99 7.48
CA MET A 95 14.53 4.33 6.87
C MET A 95 14.57 4.16 5.35
N VAL A 96 15.66 4.55 4.70
CA VAL A 96 15.82 4.43 3.24
C VAL A 96 15.68 2.97 2.77
N PRO A 97 16.44 1.99 3.29
CA PRO A 97 16.25 0.60 2.90
C PRO A 97 14.86 0.06 3.29
N ALA A 98 14.23 0.57 4.36
CA ALA A 98 12.87 0.19 4.72
C ALA A 98 11.83 0.71 3.70
N MET A 99 11.98 1.93 3.18
CA MET A 99 11.13 2.46 2.09
C MET A 99 11.30 1.64 0.81
N MET A 100 12.55 1.29 0.46
CA MET A 100 12.81 0.43 -0.71
C MET A 100 12.18 -0.96 -0.55
N ALA A 101 12.32 -1.57 0.64
CA ALA A 101 11.70 -2.86 0.93
C ALA A 101 10.17 -2.79 0.85
N ARG A 102 9.55 -1.70 1.34
CA ARG A 102 8.11 -1.45 1.19
C ARG A 102 7.71 -1.43 -0.27
N ASP A 103 8.44 -0.68 -1.11
CA ASP A 103 8.13 -0.55 -2.53
C ASP A 103 8.29 -1.88 -3.29
N CYS A 104 9.24 -2.74 -2.87
CA CYS A 104 9.36 -4.10 -3.39
C CYS A 104 8.22 -5.03 -2.94
N ILE A 105 7.73 -4.87 -1.70
CA ILE A 105 6.65 -5.71 -1.14
C ILE A 105 5.29 -5.31 -1.71
N LEU A 106 5.09 -4.03 -2.05
CA LEU A 106 3.85 -3.48 -2.58
C LEU A 106 3.25 -4.32 -3.73
N PRO A 107 3.96 -4.61 -4.84
CA PRO A 107 3.39 -5.40 -5.95
C PRO A 107 3.02 -6.82 -5.52
N ILE A 108 3.75 -7.41 -4.57
CA ILE A 108 3.47 -8.76 -4.06
C ILE A 108 2.17 -8.75 -3.24
N VAL A 109 1.99 -7.77 -2.37
CA VAL A 109 0.77 -7.58 -1.57
C VAL A 109 -0.42 -7.25 -2.48
N TRP A 110 -0.21 -6.42 -3.50
CA TRP A 110 -1.22 -6.08 -4.51
C TRP A 110 -1.70 -7.34 -5.23
N ALA A 111 -0.78 -8.16 -5.76
CA ALA A 111 -1.10 -9.42 -6.43
C ALA A 111 -1.82 -10.39 -5.48
N ARG A 112 -1.37 -10.46 -4.22
CA ARG A 112 -2.02 -11.29 -3.19
C ARG A 112 -3.47 -10.89 -2.92
N GLY A 113 -3.82 -9.61 -3.07
CA GLY A 113 -5.19 -9.11 -2.94
C GLY A 113 -6.12 -9.68 -4.01
N TRP A 114 -5.63 -9.81 -5.25
CA TRP A 114 -6.38 -10.36 -6.40
C TRP A 114 -6.59 -11.87 -6.33
N LEU A 115 -5.62 -12.60 -5.76
CA LEU A 115 -5.74 -14.04 -5.56
C LEU A 115 -6.91 -14.39 -4.60
N SER A 116 -7.67 -15.43 -4.95
CA SER A 116 -8.72 -15.98 -4.08
C SER A 116 -8.11 -16.73 -2.90
N GLY A 117 -8.78 -16.68 -1.74
CA GLY A 117 -8.37 -17.44 -0.55
C GLY A 117 -8.98 -16.92 0.74
N ALA A 118 -9.02 -17.79 1.75
CA ALA A 118 -9.39 -17.42 3.11
C ALA A 118 -8.34 -16.47 3.71
N VAL A 119 -8.79 -15.57 4.58
CA VAL A 119 -7.93 -14.69 5.35
C VAL A 119 -8.24 -14.87 6.82
N ASP A 120 -7.22 -15.10 7.63
CA ASP A 120 -7.38 -15.21 9.08
C ASP A 120 -7.68 -13.83 9.66
N TRP A 121 -8.78 -13.73 10.41
CA TRP A 121 -9.22 -12.56 11.15
C TRP A 121 -9.43 -12.94 12.62
N ARG A 122 -8.55 -12.45 13.52
CA ARG A 122 -8.59 -12.74 14.97
C ARG A 122 -8.67 -14.25 15.31
N GLY A 123 -7.96 -15.08 14.55
CA GLY A 123 -7.97 -16.54 14.72
C GLY A 123 -9.07 -17.28 13.97
N ASN A 124 -9.95 -16.55 13.25
CA ASN A 124 -11.01 -17.15 12.45
C ASN A 124 -10.69 -17.03 10.96
N THR A 125 -10.73 -18.14 10.22
CA THR A 125 -10.62 -18.13 8.75
C THR A 125 -11.89 -17.52 8.16
N MET A 126 -11.76 -16.43 7.40
CA MET A 126 -12.89 -15.74 6.75
C MET A 126 -12.67 -15.68 5.25
N THR A 127 -13.67 -16.06 4.45
CA THR A 127 -13.66 -15.85 3.00
C THR A 127 -14.39 -14.55 2.67
N ILE A 128 -13.65 -13.56 2.16
CA ILE A 128 -14.24 -12.28 1.74
C ILE A 128 -14.61 -12.40 0.25
N HIS A 129 -15.90 -12.62 0.00
CA HIS A 129 -16.48 -12.64 -1.33
C HIS A 129 -16.87 -11.21 -1.77
N THR A 130 -16.79 -10.94 -3.07
CA THR A 130 -17.49 -9.79 -3.64
C THR A 130 -18.97 -10.14 -3.57
N SER A 131 -19.68 -9.62 -2.58
CA SER A 131 -21.13 -9.56 -2.67
C SER A 131 -21.42 -8.64 -3.85
N ALA A 132 -21.87 -9.21 -4.98
CA ALA A 132 -22.65 -8.44 -5.92
C ALA A 132 -23.74 -7.76 -5.08
N VAL A 133 -23.87 -6.44 -5.24
CA VAL A 133 -24.91 -5.56 -4.71
C VAL A 133 -26.00 -6.39 -4.05
N ALA A 134 -26.12 -6.32 -2.73
CA ALA A 134 -27.30 -6.83 -2.04
C ALA A 134 -28.48 -6.15 -2.74
N GLU A 135 -29.09 -6.90 -3.64
CA GLU A 135 -30.25 -6.49 -4.40
C GLU A 135 -31.27 -6.14 -3.33
N LEU A 136 -31.72 -4.90 -3.36
CA LEU A 136 -32.74 -4.37 -2.48
C LEU A 136 -34.04 -5.10 -2.82
N GLU A 137 -34.18 -6.37 -2.42
CA GLU A 137 -35.48 -7.00 -2.29
C GLU A 137 -36.14 -6.38 -1.06
N GLU A 138 -36.70 -5.18 -1.26
CA GLU A 138 -37.88 -4.77 -0.50
C GLU A 138 -38.95 -5.84 -0.73
N THR A 139 -39.12 -6.71 0.25
CA THR A 139 -40.29 -7.59 0.31
C THR A 139 -41.52 -6.69 0.50
N PRO A 140 -42.56 -6.79 -0.35
CA PRO A 140 -43.78 -6.03 -0.11
C PRO A 140 -44.37 -6.52 1.21
N SER A 141 -44.53 -5.60 2.15
CA SER A 141 -45.36 -5.80 3.34
C SER A 141 -46.78 -6.09 2.88
N GLY A 142 -47.13 -7.37 2.80
CA GLY A 142 -48.50 -7.82 2.55
C GLY A 142 -49.43 -7.25 3.60
N ALA A 143 -50.42 -6.49 3.14
CA ALA A 143 -51.56 -6.01 3.91
C ALA A 143 -52.69 -7.04 3.93
#